data_AF-A0A957QQ05-F1
#
_entry.id   AF-A0A957QQ05-F1
#
_cell.length_a   1.000
_cell.length_b   1.000
_cell.length_c   1.000
_cell.angle_alpha   90.00
_cell.angle_beta   90.00
_cell.angle_gamma   90.00
#
_symmetry.space_group_name_H-M   'P 1'
#
loop_
_entity.id
_entity.type
_entity.pdbx_description
1 polymer ?
#
loop_
_entity_poly.entity_id
_entity_poly.type
_entity_poly.pdbx_seq_one_letter_code
_entity_poly.pdbx_strand_id
1 'polypeptide(L)' 'MLPMDGLRASQAGDYWRWLCRRYRRFRVTGRSMLPTLNPGTELLYNPHAYQQQAPAPGDIVIAQ' A
#
# COMPACT_ATOMS: atom_id res chain seq x y z
N MET A 1 -10.61 -0.46 -8.89
CA MET A 1 -11.74 -1.04 -8.13
C MET A 1 -12.15 -2.30 -8.88
N LEU A 2 -11.71 -3.49 -8.44
CA LEU A 2 -11.97 -4.76 -9.13
C LEU A 2 -12.99 -5.58 -8.31
N PRO A 3 -13.96 -6.25 -8.96
CA PRO A 3 -15.09 -6.89 -8.30
C PRO A 3 -14.65 -8.19 -7.61
N MET A 4 -15.26 -8.43 -6.45
CA MET A 4 -14.97 -9.55 -5.54
C MET A 4 -16.05 -10.64 -5.67
N ASP A 5 -16.16 -11.29 -6.83
CA ASP A 5 -17.02 -12.46 -6.98
C ASP A 5 -16.20 -13.69 -7.34
N GLY A 6 -15.99 -14.54 -6.33
CA GLY A 6 -15.69 -15.96 -6.48
C GLY A 6 -14.22 -16.35 -6.50
N LEU A 7 -13.58 -16.49 -5.33
CA LEU A 7 -12.36 -17.30 -5.21
C LEU A 7 -12.38 -18.20 -3.96
N ARG A 8 -12.58 -19.48 -4.26
CA ARG A 8 -12.42 -20.67 -3.42
C ARG A 8 -11.09 -20.66 -2.66
N ALA A 9 -11.15 -21.01 -1.39
CA ALA A 9 -10.14 -20.86 -0.34
C ALA A 9 -8.84 -21.70 -0.46
N SER A 10 -8.44 -22.13 -1.66
CA SER A 10 -7.22 -22.95 -1.84
C SER A 10 -6.08 -22.26 -2.62
N GLN A 11 -6.34 -21.11 -3.26
CA GLN A 11 -5.28 -20.24 -3.83
C GLN A 11 -5.03 -18.96 -3.01
N ALA A 12 -5.94 -18.63 -2.08
CA ALA A 12 -5.89 -17.38 -1.31
C ALA A 12 -4.62 -17.25 -0.44
N GLY A 13 -4.05 -18.36 0.02
CA GLY A 13 -2.84 -18.38 0.85
C GLY A 13 -1.59 -17.89 0.12
N ASP A 14 -1.40 -18.28 -1.13
CA ASP A 14 -0.26 -17.88 -1.95
C ASP A 14 -0.36 -16.43 -2.40
N TYR A 15 -1.56 -15.97 -2.78
CA TYR A 15 -1.82 -14.56 -3.06
C TYR A 15 -1.59 -13.67 -1.83
N TRP A 16 -2.02 -14.10 -0.64
CA TRP A 16 -1.78 -13.36 0.60
C TRP A 16 -0.28 -13.26 0.93
N ARG A 17 0.48 -14.34 0.76
CA ARG A 17 1.94 -14.33 0.96
C ARG A 17 2.66 -13.44 -0.05
N TRP A 18 2.20 -13.44 -1.30
CA TRP A 18 2.71 -12.55 -2.34
C TRP A 18 2.40 -11.08 -2.04
N LEU A 19 1.18 -10.77 -1.57
CA LEU A 19 0.83 -9.43 -1.07
C LEU A 19 1.71 -9.05 0.13
N CYS A 20 1.81 -9.89 1.17
CA CYS A 20 2.58 -9.57 2.37
C CYS A 20 4.07 -9.33 2.10
N ARG A 21 4.68 -10.00 1.11
CA ARG A 21 6.07 -9.73 0.68
C ARG A 21 6.22 -8.43 -0.09
N ARG A 22 5.15 -7.97 -0.75
CA ARG A 22 5.14 -6.78 -1.60
C ARG A 22 4.84 -5.50 -0.83
N TYR A 23 4.18 -5.56 0.32
CA TYR A 23 3.85 -4.37 1.11
C TYR A 23 4.79 -4.20 2.31
N ARG A 24 5.32 -2.99 2.48
CA ARG A 24 6.10 -2.57 3.66
C ARG A 24 5.24 -1.68 4.54
N ARG A 25 5.53 -1.69 5.84
CA ARG A 25 4.91 -0.79 6.81
C ARG A 25 5.74 0.48 6.96
N PHE A 26 5.06 1.62 6.99
CA PHE A 26 5.64 2.92 7.28
C PHE A 26 4.85 3.59 8.39
N ARG A 27 5.54 4.07 9.43
CA ARG A 27 4.91 4.83 10.51
C ARG A 27 5.15 6.31 10.27
N VAL A 28 4.08 7.09 10.19
CA VAL A 28 4.17 8.55 10.05
C VAL A 28 4.71 9.12 11.36
N THR A 29 5.90 9.71 11.35
CA THR A 29 6.53 10.30 12.54
C THR A 29 6.33 11.81 12.63
N GLY A 30 6.15 12.48 11.49
CA GLY A 30 6.01 13.94 11.39
C GLY A 30 4.56 14.43 11.28
N ARG A 31 4.37 15.73 11.47
CA ARG A 31 3.08 16.44 11.32
C ARG A 31 2.88 17.05 9.93
N SER A 32 3.83 16.88 9.02
CA SER A 32 3.85 17.49 7.69
C SER A 32 2.69 17.07 6.78
N MET A 33 2.08 15.92 7.06
CA MET A 33 0.99 15.36 6.27
C MET A 33 -0.39 15.61 6.91
N LEU A 34 -0.48 16.45 7.94
CA LEU A 34 -1.77 16.86 8.50
C LEU A 34 -2.55 17.73 7.49
N PRO A 35 -3.89 17.63 7.42
CA PRO A 35 -4.77 16.76 8.23
C PRO A 35 -4.91 15.33 7.67
N THR A 36 -4.36 15.05 6.49
CA THR A 36 -4.57 13.80 5.75
C THR A 36 -4.02 12.57 6.47
N LEU A 37 -2.87 12.69 7.14
CA LEU A 37 -2.24 11.63 7.90
C LEU A 37 -1.80 12.12 9.27
N ASN A 38 -2.33 11.48 10.31
CA ASN A 38 -1.94 11.77 11.68
C ASN A 38 -0.56 11.17 12.01
N PRO A 39 0.25 11.87 12.84
CA PRO A 39 1.42 11.27 13.44
C PRO A 39 1.03 10.00 14.22
N GLY A 40 1.82 8.95 14.04
CA GLY A 40 1.57 7.64 14.64
C GLY A 40 0.76 6.69 13.77
N THR A 41 0.12 7.15 12.69
CA THR A 41 -0.56 6.29 11.72
C THR A 41 0.43 5.35 11.05
N GLU A 42 0.09 4.07 11.01
CA GLU A 42 0.81 3.06 10.25
C GLU A 42 0.16 2.87 8.88
N LEU A 43 0.99 2.94 7.84
CA LEU A 43 0.59 2.79 6.45
C LEU A 43 1.25 1.54 5.86
N LEU A 44 0.51 0.85 5.00
CA LEU A 44 1.05 -0.17 4.12
C LEU A 44 1.29 0.45 2.75
N TYR A 45 2.50 0.33 2.23
CA TYR A 45 2.86 0.82 0.91
C TYR A 45 3.63 -0.26 0.14
N ASN A 46 3.46 -0.28 -1.18
CA ASN A 46 4.21 -1.16 -2.06
C ASN A 46 5.39 -0.38 -2.65
N PRO A 47 6.65 -0.70 -2.29
CA PRO A 47 7.83 0.00 -2.81
C PRO A 47 8.01 -0.19 -4.32
N HIS A 48 7.34 -1.19 -4.91
CA HIS A 48 7.39 -1.51 -6.33
C HIS A 48 6.15 -1.01 -7.10
N ALA A 49 5.28 -0.19 -6.50
CA ALA A 49 4.04 0.26 -7.14
C ALA A 49 4.31 1.11 -8.41
N TYR A 50 5.35 1.93 -8.37
CA TYR A 50 5.66 2.91 -9.43
C TYR A 50 6.97 2.61 -10.17
N GLN A 51 7.37 1.34 -10.25
CA GLN A 51 8.58 0.95 -11.00
C GLN A 51 8.41 1.06 -12.53
N GLN A 52 7.20 0.81 -13.03
CA GLN A 52 6.91 0.78 -14.46
C GLN A 52 6.01 1.94 -14.91
N GLN A 53 5.45 2.69 -13.95
CA GLN A 53 4.47 3.74 -14.20
C GLN A 53 4.72 4.88 -13.21
N ALA A 54 4.58 6.12 -13.69
CA ALA A 54 4.65 7.31 -12.85
C ALA A 54 3.42 7.40 -11.93
N PRO A 55 3.57 7.99 -10.72
CA PRO A 55 2.44 8.28 -9.86
C PRO A 55 1.49 9.29 -10.50
N ALA A 56 0.20 9.14 -10.20
CA ALA A 56 -0.83 10.04 -10.65
C ALA A 56 -1.02 11.22 -9.66
N PRO A 57 -1.50 12.38 -10.10
CA PRO A 57 -1.89 13.46 -9.20
C PRO A 57 -2.92 12.95 -8.17
N GLY A 58 -2.63 13.17 -6.88
CA GLY A 58 -3.45 12.70 -5.76
C GLY A 58 -2.92 11.43 -5.07
N ASP A 59 -1.96 10.73 -5.66
CA ASP A 59 -1.29 9.61 -5.01
C ASP A 59 -0.36 10.12 -3.89
N ILE A 60 -0.38 9.42 -2.75
CA ILE A 60 0.56 9.65 -1.66
C ILE A 60 1.72 8.68 -1.83
N VAL A 61 2.91 9.22 -2.11
CA VAL A 61 4.14 8.46 -2.34
C VAL A 61 5.15 8.68 -1.23
N ILE A 62 6.02 7.69 -1.01
CA ILE A 62 7.20 7.83 -0.17
C ILE A 62 8.39 8.06 -1.11
N ALA A 63 8.99 9.25 -1.02
CA ALA A 63 10.23 9.60 -1.72
C ALA A 63 11.41 9.53 -0.74
N GLN A 64 12.59 9.15 -1.24
CA GLN A 64 13.85 9.12 -0.50
C GLN A 64 14.85 10.07 -1.14
#